data_AF-A0A8T5KI83-F1
#
_entry.id   AF-A0A8T5KI83-F1
#
_cell.length_a   1.000
_cell.length_b   1.000
_cell.length_c   1.000
_cell.angle_alpha   90.00
_cell.angle_beta   90.00
_cell.angle_gamma   90.00
#
_symmetry.space_group_name_H-M   'P 1'
#
loop_
_entity.id
_entity.type
_entity.pdbx_description
1 polymer ?
#
loop_
_entity_poly.entity_id
_entity_poly.type
_entity_poly.pdbx_seq_one_letter_code
_entity_poly.pdbx_strand_id
1 'polypeptide(L)'
;MSGFGSTSSFSSSSHSSGTSHSEGSSEGSSQGQSQNHTIGTFSSTTNSHSEGKSEGWGESQSHGISHGEGIGVSQMAGKISGQGLVGGLSTGLMPGVSINRSYQTEDDVADRVTEVLRGLESLVNQAAAEGGFMTNAFIFTEDNEGAAAADALVPQAFHGVSVPTPILTMHPLESEEDLLRTHALSFTPWVELEEGDPFSGQLWTRYATLMTAGQLAALTAPGLFEEGAASTVMAEIPQGMGFYPNMPGNIVLGHQYSPETADLTTAQVRLDFPNLMHTMFAGDTGFGKSVAAMRMLYETTLKHHTRSVVLDFGAGWRSMLNAPGLEGHIDIQQLWPDAVRPFRWNPLQIGRHISPETQWRAFADVFGGITQLGVKRQKQELLDSLRKLYVGHGILIDDPEVRSDEQWGRVQSGDEANLISRRAGALLGALNSEDRQALGVYRSAEVGLQDLYQTIKERLETVPPRDTMLTGVLEGILFRMNPLVQGAASTQFAPGKDTVPVEDMSKPWGVTIIEGGMFLDEFGKAFLLGWTGWHLYMDMVARRVHEVRDEPLLQIVYEEANKIFSKPESGDEGGGGGIAEQFGAQFRDGRKYGARF
;
A
#
# COMPACT_ATOMS: atom_id res chain seq x y z
N MET A 1 22.93 30.41 -59.39
CA MET A 1 23.69 29.57 -58.43
C MET A 1 22.93 29.54 -57.12
N SER A 2 22.65 28.32 -56.63
CA SER A 2 22.32 27.92 -55.25
C SER A 2 21.41 28.81 -54.38
N GLY A 3 20.33 28.22 -53.85
CA GLY A 3 19.68 28.76 -52.67
C GLY A 3 18.39 28.03 -52.31
N PHE A 4 18.48 27.23 -51.24
CA PHE A 4 17.44 26.42 -50.63
C PHE A 4 16.15 27.17 -50.29
N GLY A 5 15.03 26.45 -50.28
CA GLY A 5 13.71 26.98 -49.96
C GLY A 5 13.45 27.16 -48.46
N SER A 6 12.40 27.94 -48.18
CA SER A 6 11.45 27.69 -47.10
C SER A 6 10.23 28.60 -47.29
N THR A 7 9.08 27.95 -47.29
CA THR A 7 7.80 28.32 -46.69
C THR A 7 7.50 29.81 -46.41
N SER A 8 6.39 30.30 -46.95
CA SER A 8 5.47 31.15 -46.17
C SER A 8 4.05 31.14 -46.72
N SER A 9 3.16 31.21 -45.75
CA SER A 9 1.71 31.09 -45.71
C SER A 9 0.99 32.40 -46.07
N PHE A 10 -0.31 32.47 -45.72
CA PHE A 10 -1.22 33.63 -45.67
C PHE A 10 -2.13 33.80 -46.91
N SER A 11 -3.39 34.19 -46.81
CA SER A 11 -4.38 34.32 -45.72
C SER A 11 -5.69 34.80 -46.38
N SER A 12 -6.85 34.56 -45.77
CA SER A 12 -7.81 35.65 -45.62
C SER A 12 -8.78 35.38 -44.47
N SER A 13 -9.09 36.45 -43.76
CA SER A 13 -9.86 36.55 -42.53
C SER A 13 -11.24 37.14 -42.81
N SER A 14 -12.20 36.84 -41.94
CA SER A 14 -13.32 37.75 -41.66
C SER A 14 -13.74 37.65 -40.18
N HIS A 15 -13.88 38.82 -39.56
CA HIS A 15 -14.36 39.10 -38.18
C HIS A 15 -15.86 39.50 -38.26
N SER A 16 -16.69 39.58 -37.22
CA SER A 16 -16.91 38.95 -35.90
C SER A 16 -18.07 39.73 -35.25
N SER A 17 -18.90 39.13 -34.38
CA SER A 17 -19.12 39.66 -33.01
C SER A 17 -20.14 38.84 -32.20
N GLY A 18 -19.81 38.61 -30.92
CA GLY A 18 -20.63 37.99 -29.87
C GLY A 18 -19.74 37.29 -28.81
N THR A 19 -19.59 37.91 -27.63
CA THR A 19 -18.66 37.71 -26.47
C THR A 19 -19.10 36.60 -25.46
N SER A 20 -18.33 35.96 -24.54
CA SER A 20 -16.88 35.75 -24.23
C SER A 20 -16.68 34.59 -23.21
N HIS A 21 -15.67 33.71 -23.43
CA HIS A 21 -14.64 33.07 -22.54
C HIS A 21 -14.95 32.34 -21.19
N SER A 22 -14.21 31.31 -20.72
CA SER A 22 -12.95 30.65 -21.15
C SER A 22 -12.88 29.14 -20.85
N GLU A 23 -12.13 28.43 -21.70
CA GLU A 23 -11.63 27.06 -21.55
C GLU A 23 -10.40 26.94 -20.62
N GLY A 24 -10.13 25.71 -20.15
CA GLY A 24 -8.80 25.22 -19.81
C GLY A 24 -8.44 24.05 -20.72
N SER A 25 -7.33 24.15 -21.45
CA SER A 25 -6.85 23.18 -22.43
C SER A 25 -6.09 22.00 -21.81
N SER A 26 -6.25 20.82 -22.39
CA SER A 26 -5.17 19.83 -22.42
C SER A 26 -5.14 19.18 -23.80
N GLU A 27 -3.98 19.28 -24.44
CA GLU A 27 -3.71 18.90 -25.82
C GLU A 27 -3.49 17.39 -25.91
N GLY A 28 -4.25 16.73 -26.80
CA GLY A 28 -4.13 15.31 -27.11
C GLY A 28 -4.12 15.13 -28.62
N SER A 29 -2.93 15.01 -29.20
CA SER A 29 -2.74 14.69 -30.62
C SER A 29 -3.02 13.21 -30.84
N SER A 30 -4.06 12.88 -31.60
CA SER A 30 -4.22 11.56 -32.24
C SER A 30 -4.49 11.76 -33.73
N GLN A 31 -3.71 11.07 -34.56
CA GLN A 31 -3.75 11.19 -36.02
C GLN A 31 -4.42 9.93 -36.58
N GLY A 32 -5.65 10.07 -37.07
CA GLY A 32 -6.38 9.01 -37.76
C GLY A 32 -7.06 9.59 -39.00
N GLN A 33 -6.72 9.09 -40.19
CA GLN A 33 -7.30 9.51 -41.46
C GLN A 33 -8.54 8.62 -41.74
N SER A 34 -9.74 9.20 -41.79
CA SER A 34 -10.97 8.49 -42.20
C SER A 34 -11.56 9.16 -43.45
N GLN A 35 -11.92 8.37 -44.45
CA GLN A 35 -12.81 8.79 -45.54
C GLN A 35 -14.10 7.98 -45.44
N ASN A 36 -15.21 8.64 -45.08
CA ASN A 36 -16.55 8.06 -45.04
C ASN A 36 -17.45 8.71 -46.10
N HIS A 37 -18.17 7.88 -46.85
CA HIS A 37 -19.31 8.30 -47.67
C HIS A 37 -20.50 7.40 -47.36
N THR A 38 -21.56 7.95 -46.79
CA THR A 38 -22.81 7.24 -46.50
C THR A 38 -23.98 8.19 -46.75
N ILE A 39 -24.92 7.76 -47.60
CA ILE A 39 -26.23 8.40 -47.78
C ILE A 39 -27.27 7.39 -47.32
N GLY A 40 -28.04 7.75 -46.29
CA GLY A 40 -29.18 6.98 -45.81
C GLY A 40 -30.15 7.89 -45.07
N THR A 41 -31.39 7.96 -45.55
CA THR A 41 -32.47 8.77 -44.98
C THR A 41 -33.26 7.90 -44.00
N PHE A 42 -33.53 8.41 -42.79
CA PHE A 42 -34.35 7.71 -41.79
C PHE A 42 -35.54 8.59 -41.38
N SER A 43 -36.75 8.03 -41.39
CA SER A 43 -37.94 8.61 -40.76
C SER A 43 -38.52 7.61 -39.79
N SER A 44 -38.67 8.00 -38.52
CA SER A 44 -39.49 7.28 -37.55
C SER A 44 -40.46 8.27 -36.91
N THR A 45 -41.72 7.87 -36.76
CA THR A 45 -42.77 8.66 -36.11
C THR A 45 -43.15 7.96 -34.81
N THR A 46 -42.98 8.67 -33.69
CA THR A 46 -43.36 8.21 -32.35
C THR A 46 -44.54 9.05 -31.88
N ASN A 47 -45.68 8.42 -31.60
CA ASN A 47 -46.80 9.06 -30.90
C ASN A 47 -46.76 8.65 -29.43
N SER A 48 -46.53 9.64 -28.55
CA SER A 48 -46.67 9.49 -27.10
C SER A 48 -47.71 10.47 -26.56
N HIS A 49 -48.59 9.98 -25.70
CA HIS A 49 -49.52 10.80 -24.91
C HIS A 49 -49.14 10.67 -23.45
N SER A 50 -48.84 11.81 -22.81
CA SER A 50 -48.52 11.88 -21.39
C SER A 50 -49.13 13.14 -20.80
N GLU A 51 -49.88 13.01 -19.70
CA GLU A 51 -50.20 14.12 -18.81
C GLU A 51 -50.05 13.68 -17.34
N GLY A 52 -49.26 14.44 -16.59
CA GLY A 52 -48.98 14.21 -15.17
C GLY A 52 -47.80 15.06 -14.73
N LYS A 53 -48.06 16.19 -14.06
CA LYS A 53 -47.08 17.15 -13.59
C LYS A 53 -46.73 16.84 -12.13
N SER A 54 -45.46 16.60 -11.81
CA SER A 54 -44.95 16.61 -10.44
C SER A 54 -43.46 16.98 -10.45
N GLU A 55 -43.10 18.05 -9.76
CA GLU A 55 -41.72 18.45 -9.48
C GLU A 55 -41.21 17.71 -8.24
N GLY A 56 -40.03 17.10 -8.37
CA GLY A 56 -39.28 16.53 -7.25
C GLY A 56 -37.80 16.55 -7.60
N TRP A 57 -36.99 17.28 -6.83
CA TRP A 57 -35.53 17.18 -6.90
C TRP A 57 -35.10 15.88 -6.24
N GLY A 58 -34.51 14.98 -7.02
CA GLY A 58 -33.90 13.74 -6.56
C GLY A 58 -32.68 13.45 -7.42
N GLU A 59 -31.51 13.46 -6.79
CA GLU A 59 -30.27 12.96 -7.36
C GLU A 59 -30.45 11.47 -7.66
N SER A 60 -30.42 11.09 -8.94
CA SER A 60 -30.60 9.70 -9.37
C SER A 60 -29.24 9.12 -9.74
N GLN A 61 -28.58 8.48 -8.77
CA GLN A 61 -27.51 7.54 -9.07
C GLN A 61 -28.15 6.20 -9.41
N SER A 62 -28.17 5.88 -10.71
CA SER A 62 -28.56 4.56 -11.20
C SER A 62 -27.37 3.61 -11.02
N HIS A 63 -27.32 2.91 -9.89
CA HIS A 63 -26.48 1.73 -9.73
C HIS A 63 -27.32 0.49 -10.07
N GLY A 64 -27.18 0.02 -11.32
CA GLY A 64 -27.85 -1.20 -11.78
C GLY A 64 -27.00 -2.42 -11.46
N ILE A 65 -27.26 -3.07 -10.33
CA ILE A 65 -26.78 -4.44 -10.10
C ILE A 65 -27.82 -5.37 -10.73
N SER A 66 -27.46 -5.99 -11.84
CA SER A 66 -28.22 -7.09 -12.43
C SER A 66 -27.85 -8.39 -11.69
N HIS A 67 -28.74 -8.89 -10.85
CA HIS A 67 -28.74 -10.29 -10.46
C HIS A 67 -29.60 -11.07 -11.44
N GLY A 68 -28.94 -11.83 -12.31
CA GLY A 68 -29.57 -12.87 -13.11
C GLY A 68 -29.20 -14.22 -12.52
N GLU A 69 -30.01 -14.74 -11.60
CA GLU A 69 -29.92 -16.15 -11.19
C GLU A 69 -30.80 -16.95 -12.14
N GLY A 70 -30.18 -17.54 -13.15
CA GLY A 70 -30.84 -18.45 -14.08
C GLY A 70 -30.72 -19.88 -13.57
N ILE A 71 -31.70 -20.35 -12.81
CA ILE A 71 -31.79 -21.78 -12.48
C ILE A 71 -32.38 -22.51 -13.69
N GLY A 72 -31.51 -22.96 -14.59
CA GLY A 72 -31.87 -23.87 -15.67
C GLY A 72 -31.76 -25.33 -15.21
N VAL A 73 -32.80 -25.89 -14.61
CA VAL A 73 -32.86 -27.35 -14.41
C VAL A 73 -33.25 -28.01 -15.73
N SER A 74 -32.27 -28.56 -16.45
CA SER A 74 -32.52 -29.47 -17.57
C SER A 74 -32.39 -30.93 -17.10
N GLN A 75 -33.45 -31.47 -16.50
CA GLN A 75 -33.56 -32.93 -16.36
C GLN A 75 -33.93 -33.53 -17.72
N MET A 76 -32.96 -34.10 -18.43
CA MET A 76 -33.22 -34.90 -19.63
C MET A 76 -33.10 -36.39 -19.29
N ALA A 77 -34.16 -36.94 -18.70
CA ALA A 77 -34.35 -38.38 -18.54
C ALA A 77 -35.36 -38.90 -19.57
N GLY A 78 -34.88 -39.60 -20.59
CA GLY A 78 -35.62 -40.74 -21.17
C GLY A 78 -36.12 -40.66 -22.62
N LYS A 79 -35.63 -41.63 -23.40
CA LYS A 79 -36.25 -42.35 -24.53
C LYS A 79 -36.56 -41.58 -25.83
N ILE A 80 -35.63 -41.68 -26.78
CA ILE A 80 -35.91 -41.47 -28.21
C ILE A 80 -36.13 -42.84 -28.88
N SER A 81 -37.39 -43.14 -29.18
CA SER A 81 -37.83 -44.25 -30.03
C SER A 81 -38.80 -43.66 -31.04
N GLY A 82 -38.36 -43.45 -32.28
CA GLY A 82 -39.23 -42.97 -33.36
C GLY A 82 -38.45 -42.37 -34.53
N GLN A 83 -38.64 -42.95 -35.72
CA GLN A 83 -37.96 -42.64 -36.97
C GLN A 83 -38.12 -41.17 -37.42
N GLY A 84 -37.01 -40.57 -37.90
CA GLY A 84 -37.02 -39.40 -38.80
C GLY A 84 -36.25 -38.19 -38.27
N LEU A 85 -35.05 -37.95 -38.82
CA LEU A 85 -34.26 -36.72 -38.99
C LEU A 85 -34.49 -35.46 -38.08
N VAL A 86 -34.93 -35.62 -36.83
CA VAL A 86 -35.22 -34.52 -35.87
C VAL A 86 -34.65 -34.86 -34.49
N GLY A 87 -33.42 -35.37 -34.44
CA GLY A 87 -32.83 -35.95 -33.22
C GLY A 87 -31.86 -35.06 -32.43
N GLY A 88 -31.49 -33.87 -32.90
CA GLY A 88 -30.36 -33.12 -32.32
C GLY A 88 -30.57 -31.62 -32.05
N LEU A 89 -31.81 -31.11 -32.07
CA LEU A 89 -32.09 -29.66 -32.04
C LEU A 89 -33.08 -29.28 -30.93
N SER A 90 -32.73 -29.50 -29.66
CA SER A 90 -33.58 -29.03 -28.54
C SER A 90 -32.77 -28.48 -27.35
N THR A 91 -32.08 -27.37 -27.56
CA THR A 91 -31.74 -26.43 -26.48
C THR A 91 -32.65 -25.21 -26.61
N GLY A 92 -33.36 -24.87 -25.53
CA GLY A 92 -34.53 -23.98 -25.47
C GLY A 92 -34.31 -22.50 -25.75
N LEU A 93 -33.41 -22.13 -26.66
CA LEU A 93 -33.20 -20.76 -27.14
C LEU A 93 -33.43 -20.57 -28.65
N MET A 94 -33.85 -21.61 -29.39
CA MET A 94 -34.42 -21.43 -30.73
C MET A 94 -35.96 -21.45 -30.70
N PRO A 95 -36.66 -20.57 -31.46
CA PRO A 95 -38.09 -20.71 -31.66
C PRO A 95 -38.33 -22.08 -32.32
N GLY A 96 -39.09 -22.95 -31.64
CA GLY A 96 -39.35 -24.30 -32.14
C GLY A 96 -40.01 -24.25 -33.52
N VAL A 97 -39.37 -24.84 -34.51
CA VAL A 97 -39.97 -25.05 -35.83
C VAL A 97 -41.00 -26.17 -35.68
N SER A 98 -42.27 -25.82 -35.50
CA SER A 98 -43.36 -26.79 -35.48
C SER A 98 -43.67 -27.24 -36.90
N ILE A 99 -43.46 -28.53 -37.20
CA ILE A 99 -43.77 -29.15 -38.49
C ILE A 99 -45.28 -29.35 -38.57
N ASN A 100 -45.98 -28.48 -39.32
CA ASN A 100 -47.34 -28.74 -39.78
C ASN A 100 -47.40 -28.62 -41.30
N ARG A 101 -47.90 -29.66 -41.97
CA ARG A 101 -47.98 -29.74 -43.42
C ARG A 101 -49.12 -28.84 -43.92
N SER A 102 -48.83 -27.59 -44.25
CA SER A 102 -49.78 -26.72 -44.93
C SER A 102 -49.72 -26.96 -46.44
N TYR A 103 -50.72 -27.65 -46.97
CA TYR A 103 -50.92 -27.72 -48.42
C TYR A 103 -51.49 -26.38 -48.89
N GLN A 104 -50.62 -25.40 -49.22
CA GLN A 104 -50.87 -24.41 -50.27
C GLN A 104 -49.66 -23.46 -50.50
N THR A 105 -49.01 -23.65 -51.65
CA THR A 105 -48.33 -22.66 -52.53
C THR A 105 -47.00 -21.99 -52.16
N GLU A 106 -46.38 -22.22 -51.01
CA GLU A 106 -44.93 -21.96 -50.80
C GLU A 106 -44.43 -22.88 -49.68
N ASP A 107 -43.35 -23.63 -49.90
CA ASP A 107 -42.85 -24.64 -48.95
C ASP A 107 -41.79 -24.00 -48.03
N ASP A 108 -42.25 -23.14 -47.12
CA ASP A 108 -41.40 -22.47 -46.11
C ASP A 108 -40.48 -23.45 -45.36
N VAL A 109 -40.89 -24.72 -45.23
CA VAL A 109 -40.09 -25.76 -44.57
C VAL A 109 -38.89 -26.14 -45.44
N ALA A 110 -39.11 -26.36 -46.73
CA ALA A 110 -38.03 -26.64 -47.66
C ALA A 110 -37.05 -25.47 -47.77
N ASP A 111 -37.54 -24.22 -47.72
CA ASP A 111 -36.69 -23.04 -47.79
C ASP A 111 -35.79 -22.87 -46.55
N ARG A 112 -36.33 -23.09 -45.34
CA ARG A 112 -35.53 -23.04 -44.10
C ARG A 112 -34.51 -24.16 -44.00
N VAL A 113 -34.88 -25.38 -44.39
CA VAL A 113 -33.93 -26.51 -44.45
C VAL A 113 -32.84 -26.23 -45.49
N THR A 114 -33.20 -25.63 -46.63
CA THR A 114 -32.25 -25.22 -47.66
C THR A 114 -31.29 -24.13 -47.14
N GLU A 115 -31.77 -23.18 -46.36
CA GLU A 115 -30.93 -22.14 -45.74
C GLU A 115 -29.86 -22.73 -44.81
N VAL A 116 -30.25 -23.67 -43.94
CA VAL A 116 -29.30 -24.38 -43.05
C VAL A 116 -28.30 -25.20 -43.84
N LEU A 117 -28.76 -25.96 -44.84
CA LEU A 117 -27.88 -26.77 -45.71
C LEU A 117 -26.90 -25.91 -46.50
N ARG A 118 -27.30 -24.72 -46.96
CA ARG A 118 -26.40 -23.74 -47.58
C ARG A 118 -25.37 -23.18 -46.61
N GLY A 119 -25.76 -22.98 -45.34
CA GLY A 119 -24.83 -22.60 -44.28
C GLY A 119 -23.76 -23.67 -44.04
N LEU A 120 -24.17 -24.94 -43.96
CA LEU A 120 -23.25 -26.08 -43.85
C LEU A 120 -22.36 -26.23 -45.10
N GLU A 121 -22.93 -26.08 -46.30
CA GLU A 121 -22.17 -26.10 -47.56
C GLU A 121 -21.10 -25.00 -47.59
N SER A 122 -21.44 -23.79 -47.14
CA SER A 122 -20.49 -22.69 -47.02
C SER A 122 -19.34 -23.01 -46.05
N LEU A 123 -19.66 -23.62 -44.90
CA LEU A 123 -18.66 -24.06 -43.92
C LEU A 123 -17.71 -25.10 -44.51
N VAL A 124 -18.24 -26.11 -45.22
CA VAL A 124 -17.44 -27.15 -45.88
C VAL A 124 -16.57 -26.57 -46.99
N ASN A 125 -17.11 -25.64 -47.80
CA ASN A 125 -16.34 -24.98 -48.85
C ASN A 125 -15.19 -24.14 -48.27
N GLN A 126 -15.45 -23.44 -47.16
CA GLN A 126 -14.41 -22.68 -46.47
C GLN A 126 -13.34 -23.61 -45.87
N ALA A 127 -13.76 -24.65 -45.13
CA ALA A 127 -12.86 -25.67 -44.58
C ALA A 127 -12.03 -26.37 -45.68
N ALA A 128 -12.61 -26.65 -46.84
CA ALA A 128 -11.88 -27.24 -47.97
C ALA A 128 -10.84 -26.28 -48.57
N ALA A 129 -11.10 -24.96 -48.52
CA ALA A 129 -10.19 -23.94 -49.04
C ALA A 129 -9.07 -23.58 -48.06
N GLU A 130 -9.35 -23.46 -46.76
CA GLU A 130 -8.40 -23.00 -45.74
C GLU A 130 -7.79 -24.11 -44.87
N GLY A 131 -8.32 -25.34 -44.99
CA GLY A 131 -8.04 -26.45 -44.09
C GLY A 131 -9.12 -26.57 -43.01
N GLY A 132 -9.74 -27.75 -42.94
CA GLY A 132 -10.74 -28.09 -41.93
C GLY A 132 -10.12 -28.91 -40.81
N PHE A 133 -10.47 -28.58 -39.57
CA PHE A 133 -9.99 -29.27 -38.37
C PHE A 133 -11.16 -29.93 -37.67
N MET A 134 -11.10 -31.25 -37.47
CA MET A 134 -12.03 -31.92 -36.57
C MET A 134 -11.59 -31.62 -35.14
N THR A 135 -12.37 -30.82 -34.42
CA THR A 135 -11.95 -30.22 -33.14
C THR A 135 -12.80 -30.73 -31.99
N ASN A 136 -12.13 -31.21 -30.94
CA ASN A 136 -12.70 -31.42 -29.61
C ASN A 136 -12.37 -30.21 -28.73
N ALA A 137 -13.38 -29.60 -28.11
CA ALA A 137 -13.21 -28.53 -27.13
C ALA A 137 -13.75 -29.01 -25.78
N PHE A 138 -12.88 -29.07 -24.78
CA PHE A 138 -13.22 -29.54 -23.44
C PHE A 138 -13.17 -28.37 -22.45
N ILE A 139 -14.18 -28.27 -21.59
CA ILE A 139 -14.19 -27.34 -20.45
C ILE A 139 -14.23 -28.19 -19.19
N PHE A 140 -13.23 -28.02 -18.32
CA PHE A 140 -13.18 -28.64 -17.01
C PHE A 140 -13.70 -27.64 -15.96
N THR A 141 -14.67 -28.07 -15.16
CA THR A 141 -15.20 -27.28 -14.05
C THR A 141 -14.94 -28.01 -12.74
N GLU A 142 -14.72 -27.25 -11.66
CA GLU A 142 -14.48 -27.82 -10.32
C GLU A 142 -15.76 -28.46 -9.75
N ASP A 143 -16.92 -27.86 -10.04
CA ASP A 143 -18.22 -28.29 -9.58
C ASP A 143 -19.32 -28.17 -10.66
N ASN A 144 -20.52 -28.62 -10.29
CA ASN A 144 -21.71 -28.56 -11.15
C ASN A 144 -22.22 -27.13 -11.36
N GLU A 145 -21.92 -26.20 -10.44
CA GLU A 145 -22.31 -24.80 -10.56
C GLU A 145 -21.49 -24.11 -11.67
N GLY A 146 -20.18 -24.37 -11.72
CA GLY A 146 -19.32 -23.98 -12.82
C GLY A 146 -19.74 -24.60 -14.16
N ALA A 147 -20.20 -25.86 -14.16
CA ALA A 147 -20.72 -26.51 -15.37
C ALA A 147 -22.00 -25.80 -15.88
N ALA A 148 -22.93 -25.47 -14.98
CA ALA A 148 -24.13 -24.72 -15.32
C ALA A 148 -23.82 -23.28 -15.80
N ALA A 149 -22.80 -22.63 -15.22
CA ALA A 149 -22.34 -21.33 -15.68
C ALA A 149 -21.73 -21.42 -17.09
N ALA A 150 -20.93 -22.46 -17.36
CA ALA A 150 -20.38 -22.71 -18.70
C ALA A 150 -21.49 -22.91 -19.75
N ASP A 151 -22.55 -23.63 -19.41
CA ASP A 151 -23.71 -23.84 -20.30
C ASP A 151 -24.38 -22.54 -20.74
N ALA A 152 -24.41 -21.54 -19.85
CA ALA A 152 -24.99 -20.24 -20.16
C ALA A 152 -24.01 -19.33 -20.91
N LEU A 153 -22.74 -19.31 -20.52
CA LEU A 153 -21.76 -18.33 -20.98
C LEU A 153 -21.15 -18.68 -22.34
N VAL A 154 -20.89 -19.96 -22.61
CA VAL A 154 -20.20 -20.38 -23.85
C VAL A 154 -21.01 -20.05 -25.11
N PRO A 155 -22.33 -20.36 -25.18
CA PRO A 155 -23.11 -19.98 -26.35
C PRO A 155 -23.16 -18.47 -26.57
N GLN A 156 -23.16 -17.67 -25.49
CA GLN A 156 -23.14 -16.20 -25.58
C GLN A 156 -21.79 -15.67 -26.08
N ALA A 157 -20.69 -16.23 -25.58
CA ALA A 157 -19.34 -15.80 -25.92
C ALA A 157 -18.98 -16.09 -27.39
N PHE A 158 -19.51 -17.18 -27.95
CA PHE A 158 -19.20 -17.62 -29.32
C PHE A 158 -20.38 -17.48 -30.30
N HIS A 159 -21.33 -16.58 -30.00
CA HIS A 159 -22.42 -16.21 -30.92
C HIS A 159 -22.01 -15.08 -31.86
N GLY A 160 -22.51 -15.09 -33.10
CA GLY A 160 -22.26 -14.02 -34.07
C GLY A 160 -23.28 -13.99 -35.22
N VAL A 161 -23.38 -12.84 -35.90
CA VAL A 161 -24.39 -12.57 -36.96
C VAL A 161 -24.28 -13.47 -38.20
N SER A 162 -23.20 -14.24 -38.32
CA SER A 162 -22.88 -15.09 -39.48
C SER A 162 -22.57 -16.55 -39.10
N VAL A 163 -23.03 -17.01 -37.93
CA VAL A 163 -22.80 -18.39 -37.48
C VAL A 163 -24.11 -19.19 -37.66
N PRO A 164 -24.18 -20.17 -38.59
CA PRO A 164 -25.41 -20.92 -38.88
C PRO A 164 -25.94 -21.70 -37.67
N THR A 165 -25.04 -22.16 -36.80
CA THR A 165 -25.34 -22.87 -35.54
C THR A 165 -24.42 -22.34 -34.44
N PRO A 166 -24.94 -21.78 -33.34
CA PRO A 166 -24.12 -21.32 -32.22
C PRO A 166 -23.34 -22.49 -31.61
N ILE A 167 -22.22 -22.19 -30.94
CA ILE A 167 -21.52 -23.20 -30.13
C ILE A 167 -22.45 -23.61 -28.99
N LEU A 168 -22.69 -24.91 -28.87
CA LEU A 168 -23.48 -25.51 -27.80
C LEU A 168 -22.55 -26.28 -26.87
N THR A 169 -22.82 -26.21 -25.58
CA THR A 169 -22.19 -27.07 -24.58
C THR A 169 -22.95 -28.39 -24.52
N MET A 170 -22.21 -29.49 -24.32
CA MET A 170 -22.78 -30.81 -24.10
C MET A 170 -22.16 -31.44 -22.88
N HIS A 171 -23.02 -32.00 -22.02
CA HIS A 171 -22.58 -32.82 -20.90
C HIS A 171 -22.18 -34.21 -21.41
N PRO A 172 -21.03 -34.75 -20.94
CA PRO A 172 -20.65 -36.11 -21.27
C PRO A 172 -21.67 -37.11 -20.72
N LEU A 173 -21.88 -38.23 -21.43
CA LEU A 173 -22.62 -39.35 -20.85
C LEU A 173 -21.85 -39.91 -19.64
N GLU A 174 -22.56 -40.28 -18.57
CA GLU A 174 -21.95 -40.84 -17.35
C GLU A 174 -21.00 -42.03 -17.65
N SER A 175 -21.32 -42.83 -18.67
CA SER A 175 -20.49 -43.97 -19.08
C SER A 175 -19.24 -43.58 -19.88
N GLU A 176 -19.17 -42.36 -20.41
CA GLU A 176 -18.11 -41.89 -21.33
C GLU A 176 -17.22 -40.80 -20.69
N GLU A 177 -17.58 -40.26 -19.52
CA GLU A 177 -16.85 -39.16 -18.87
C GLU A 177 -15.38 -39.48 -18.59
N ASP A 178 -15.08 -40.63 -17.99
CA ASP A 178 -13.70 -41.06 -17.69
C ASP A 178 -12.86 -41.22 -18.96
N LEU A 179 -13.48 -41.71 -20.04
CA LEU A 179 -12.84 -41.90 -21.32
C LEU A 179 -12.56 -40.54 -22.00
N LEU A 180 -13.52 -39.62 -21.98
CA LEU A 180 -13.35 -38.26 -22.48
C LEU A 180 -12.27 -37.50 -21.72
N ARG A 181 -12.24 -37.62 -20.39
CA ARG A 181 -11.18 -37.07 -19.54
C ARG A 181 -9.82 -37.62 -19.93
N THR A 182 -9.73 -38.92 -20.20
CA THR A 182 -8.50 -39.54 -20.68
C THR A 182 -8.07 -38.95 -22.02
N HIS A 183 -8.96 -38.88 -23.01
CA HIS A 183 -8.69 -38.30 -24.32
C HIS A 183 -8.22 -36.84 -24.24
N ALA A 184 -8.85 -36.04 -23.39
CA ALA A 184 -8.48 -34.65 -23.15
C ALA A 184 -7.09 -34.52 -22.53
N LEU A 185 -6.77 -35.34 -21.51
CA LEU A 185 -5.47 -35.31 -20.84
C LEU A 185 -4.33 -35.92 -21.68
N SER A 186 -4.64 -36.81 -22.62
CA SER A 186 -3.67 -37.38 -23.56
C SER A 186 -3.57 -36.62 -24.88
N PHE A 187 -4.34 -35.54 -25.06
CA PHE A 187 -4.42 -34.75 -26.30
C PHE A 187 -4.72 -35.62 -27.54
N THR A 188 -5.58 -36.61 -27.39
CA THR A 188 -5.99 -37.51 -28.47
C THR A 188 -7.42 -37.23 -28.91
N PRO A 189 -7.70 -37.08 -30.22
CA PRO A 189 -9.04 -36.74 -30.69
C PRO A 189 -10.05 -37.83 -30.40
N TRP A 190 -11.31 -37.45 -30.23
CA TRP A 190 -12.43 -38.39 -30.21
C TRP A 190 -12.74 -38.84 -31.65
N VAL A 191 -12.86 -40.14 -31.88
CA VAL A 191 -13.01 -40.72 -33.23
C VAL A 191 -14.23 -41.62 -33.39
N GLU A 192 -15.02 -41.81 -32.32
CA GLU A 192 -16.19 -42.68 -32.40
C GLU A 192 -17.33 -41.98 -33.15
N LEU A 193 -17.88 -42.70 -34.13
CA LEU A 193 -18.99 -42.25 -34.96
C LEU A 193 -20.32 -42.51 -34.25
N GLU A 194 -21.25 -41.58 -34.43
CA GLU A 194 -22.60 -41.74 -33.91
C GLU A 194 -23.48 -42.56 -34.88
N GLU A 195 -24.23 -43.53 -34.34
CA GLU A 195 -25.18 -44.30 -35.14
C GLU A 195 -26.30 -43.40 -35.68
N GLY A 196 -26.41 -43.32 -37.02
CA GLY A 196 -27.45 -42.55 -37.69
C GLY A 196 -27.03 -41.15 -38.15
N ASP A 197 -25.75 -40.77 -38.02
CA ASP A 197 -25.22 -39.53 -38.59
C ASP A 197 -25.30 -39.53 -40.14
N PRO A 198 -26.06 -38.61 -40.76
CA PRO A 198 -26.18 -38.53 -42.22
C PRO A 198 -24.86 -38.16 -42.93
N PHE A 199 -23.87 -37.64 -42.22
CA PHE A 199 -22.59 -37.21 -42.80
C PHE A 199 -21.42 -38.17 -42.50
N SER A 200 -21.68 -39.30 -41.83
CA SER A 200 -20.69 -40.35 -41.55
C SER A 200 -19.37 -39.83 -40.93
N GLY A 201 -19.47 -38.87 -40.01
CA GLY A 201 -18.33 -38.31 -39.28
C GLY A 201 -17.61 -37.15 -39.98
N GLN A 202 -18.01 -36.76 -41.19
CA GLN A 202 -17.27 -35.77 -41.97
C GLN A 202 -17.44 -34.33 -41.45
N LEU A 203 -18.60 -34.03 -40.89
CA LEU A 203 -18.91 -32.69 -40.36
C LEU A 203 -18.85 -32.63 -38.83
N TRP A 204 -19.16 -33.72 -38.15
CA TRP A 204 -19.07 -33.84 -36.70
C TRP A 204 -18.99 -35.31 -36.27
N THR A 205 -18.59 -35.52 -35.03
CA THR A 205 -18.82 -36.74 -34.25
C THR A 205 -19.67 -36.37 -33.03
N ARG A 206 -19.88 -37.29 -32.08
CA ARG A 206 -20.61 -36.95 -30.84
C ARG A 206 -19.96 -35.80 -30.06
N TYR A 207 -18.63 -35.72 -29.98
CA TYR A 207 -17.92 -34.73 -29.17
C TYR A 207 -16.93 -33.86 -29.96
N ALA A 208 -16.95 -33.94 -31.29
CA ALA A 208 -16.07 -33.18 -32.17
C ALA A 208 -16.86 -32.53 -33.31
N THR A 209 -16.45 -31.34 -33.73
CA THR A 209 -17.08 -30.62 -34.85
C THR A 209 -16.01 -30.19 -35.84
N LEU A 210 -16.33 -30.20 -37.14
CA LEU A 210 -15.49 -29.62 -38.17
C LEU A 210 -15.49 -28.11 -38.03
N MET A 211 -14.32 -27.54 -37.76
CA MET A 211 -14.11 -26.10 -37.63
C MET A 211 -13.18 -25.61 -38.75
N THR A 212 -13.46 -24.40 -39.23
CA THR A 212 -12.53 -23.70 -40.12
C THR A 212 -11.36 -23.14 -39.30
N ALA A 213 -10.24 -22.80 -39.95
CA ALA A 213 -9.06 -22.25 -39.28
C ALA A 213 -9.38 -20.96 -38.49
N GLY A 214 -10.24 -20.10 -39.03
CA GLY A 214 -10.70 -18.88 -38.35
C GLY A 214 -11.52 -19.17 -37.09
N GLN A 215 -12.38 -20.19 -37.12
CA GLN A 215 -13.17 -20.59 -35.95
C GLN A 215 -12.31 -21.24 -34.88
N LEU A 216 -11.34 -22.07 -35.26
CA LEU A 216 -10.39 -22.69 -34.33
C LEU A 216 -9.54 -21.64 -33.62
N ALA A 217 -9.04 -20.63 -34.35
CA ALA A 217 -8.27 -19.53 -33.78
C ALA A 217 -9.04 -18.81 -32.66
N ALA A 218 -10.34 -18.58 -32.84
CA ALA A 218 -11.20 -17.96 -31.84
C ALA A 218 -11.35 -18.79 -30.55
N LEU A 219 -11.30 -20.13 -30.63
CA LEU A 219 -11.31 -21.01 -29.44
C LEU A 219 -9.97 -21.03 -28.70
N THR A 220 -8.86 -20.89 -29.42
CA THR A 220 -7.50 -20.95 -28.84
C THR A 220 -7.01 -19.63 -28.24
N ALA A 221 -7.67 -18.51 -28.57
CA ALA A 221 -7.36 -17.18 -28.08
C ALA A 221 -8.63 -16.48 -27.61
N PRO A 222 -9.20 -16.86 -26.45
CA PRO A 222 -10.38 -16.19 -25.92
C PRO A 222 -10.09 -14.70 -25.70
N GLY A 223 -11.12 -13.86 -25.88
CA GLY A 223 -10.99 -12.43 -25.62
C GLY A 223 -10.53 -12.17 -24.19
N LEU A 224 -9.46 -11.39 -24.04
CA LEU A 224 -8.99 -10.91 -22.74
C LEU A 224 -9.88 -9.74 -22.32
N PHE A 225 -10.58 -9.88 -21.19
CA PHE A 225 -11.39 -8.81 -20.61
C PHE A 225 -10.86 -8.47 -19.22
N GLU A 226 -10.42 -7.22 -19.03
CA GLU A 226 -9.86 -6.71 -17.77
C GLU A 226 -10.91 -6.07 -16.85
N GLU A 227 -12.14 -5.87 -17.33
CA GLU A 227 -13.21 -5.17 -16.61
C GLU A 227 -14.54 -5.94 -16.70
N GLY A 228 -15.13 -6.29 -15.55
CA GLY A 228 -16.39 -7.02 -15.45
C GLY A 228 -16.50 -7.94 -14.22
N ALA A 229 -17.60 -8.69 -14.12
CA ALA A 229 -17.83 -9.65 -13.02
C ALA A 229 -16.95 -10.92 -13.11
N ALA A 230 -16.32 -11.15 -14.26
CA ALA A 230 -15.34 -12.20 -14.47
C ALA A 230 -14.09 -11.56 -15.11
N SER A 231 -13.05 -11.34 -14.30
CA SER A 231 -11.72 -10.98 -14.82
C SER A 231 -11.03 -12.24 -15.30
N THR A 232 -10.69 -12.30 -16.58
CA THR A 232 -9.92 -13.41 -17.16
C THR A 232 -8.42 -13.12 -17.17
N VAL A 233 -8.00 -11.98 -16.61
CA VAL A 233 -6.61 -11.52 -16.60
C VAL A 233 -6.09 -11.56 -15.18
N MET A 234 -5.18 -12.50 -14.91
CA MET A 234 -4.38 -12.49 -13.71
C MET A 234 -3.27 -11.44 -13.86
N ALA A 235 -3.05 -10.63 -12.84
CA ALA A 235 -1.92 -9.69 -12.82
C ALA A 235 -0.62 -10.47 -13.06
N GLU A 236 0.19 -10.02 -14.02
CA GLU A 236 1.44 -10.69 -14.37
C GLU A 236 2.34 -10.79 -13.13
N ILE A 237 2.78 -12.01 -12.80
CA ILE A 237 3.77 -12.21 -11.74
C ILE A 237 5.05 -11.47 -12.18
N PRO A 238 5.61 -10.56 -11.36
CA PRO A 238 6.76 -9.77 -11.75
C PRO A 238 7.90 -10.63 -12.30
N GLN A 239 8.40 -10.25 -13.48
CA GLN A 239 9.48 -10.99 -14.13
C GLN A 239 10.71 -11.06 -13.22
N GLY A 240 11.24 -12.27 -13.03
CA GLY A 240 12.38 -12.53 -12.14
C GLY A 240 12.02 -12.90 -10.70
N MET A 241 10.74 -13.04 -10.35
CA MET A 241 10.32 -13.60 -9.06
C MET A 241 10.64 -15.11 -9.01
N GLY A 242 11.82 -15.45 -8.51
CA GLY A 242 12.29 -16.83 -8.39
C GLY A 242 11.68 -17.58 -7.20
N PHE A 243 11.44 -18.88 -7.37
CA PHE A 243 11.08 -19.78 -6.29
C PHE A 243 12.32 -20.46 -5.70
N TYR A 244 12.58 -20.25 -4.42
CA TYR A 244 13.76 -20.74 -3.70
C TYR A 244 13.34 -21.68 -2.56
N PRO A 245 13.21 -23.00 -2.79
CA PRO A 245 12.65 -23.92 -1.79
C PRO A 245 13.50 -23.99 -0.50
N ASN A 246 14.81 -23.78 -0.61
CA ASN A 246 15.76 -23.86 0.50
C ASN A 246 16.42 -22.50 0.77
N MET A 247 15.63 -21.50 1.17
CA MET A 247 16.14 -20.19 1.57
C MET A 247 16.85 -20.28 2.95
N PRO A 248 18.10 -19.80 3.08
CA PRO A 248 18.85 -19.88 4.33
C PRO A 248 18.29 -18.93 5.40
N GLY A 249 18.66 -19.18 6.66
CA GLY A 249 18.20 -18.39 7.80
C GLY A 249 17.05 -19.04 8.58
N ASN A 250 16.79 -18.50 9.77
CA ASN A 250 15.78 -19.03 10.68
C ASN A 250 14.64 -18.05 10.94
N ILE A 251 14.66 -16.82 10.42
CA ILE A 251 13.60 -15.81 10.58
C ILE A 251 12.58 -16.02 9.47
N VAL A 252 11.32 -16.33 9.81
CA VAL A 252 10.30 -16.68 8.80
C VAL A 252 9.39 -15.48 8.53
N LEU A 253 9.53 -14.84 7.37
CA LEU A 253 8.77 -13.65 6.99
C LEU A 253 7.40 -13.97 6.40
N GLY A 254 7.25 -15.13 5.76
CA GLY A 254 6.03 -15.55 5.08
C GLY A 254 6.25 -16.80 4.26
N HIS A 255 5.42 -17.00 3.23
CA HIS A 255 5.55 -18.10 2.28
C HIS A 255 5.67 -17.57 0.84
N GLN A 256 6.29 -18.36 -0.02
CA GLN A 256 6.53 -18.02 -1.41
C GLN A 256 5.30 -18.40 -2.26
N TYR A 257 5.03 -17.59 -3.29
CA TYR A 257 4.09 -17.96 -4.35
C TYR A 257 4.80 -18.77 -5.42
N SER A 258 4.08 -19.69 -6.05
CA SER A 258 4.54 -20.40 -7.24
C SER A 258 4.56 -19.44 -8.43
N PRO A 259 5.70 -19.17 -9.08
CA PRO A 259 5.73 -18.32 -10.27
C PRO A 259 5.06 -18.98 -11.49
N GLU A 260 4.78 -20.29 -11.44
CA GLU A 260 4.14 -21.04 -12.53
C GLU A 260 2.62 -21.11 -12.36
N THR A 261 2.13 -21.24 -11.13
CA THR A 261 0.70 -21.46 -10.84
C THR A 261 0.04 -20.30 -10.10
N ALA A 262 0.85 -19.34 -9.62
CA ALA A 262 0.44 -18.25 -8.76
C ALA A 262 -0.16 -18.66 -7.39
N ASP A 263 -0.11 -19.95 -7.04
CA ASP A 263 -0.61 -20.45 -5.77
C ASP A 263 0.35 -20.15 -4.62
N LEU A 264 -0.22 -19.95 -3.43
CA LEU A 264 0.56 -19.89 -2.20
C LEU A 264 1.14 -21.27 -1.88
N THR A 265 2.45 -21.35 -1.72
CA THR A 265 3.14 -22.61 -1.40
C THR A 265 3.42 -22.73 0.10
N THR A 266 3.85 -23.91 0.54
CA THR A 266 4.38 -24.12 1.91
C THR A 266 5.85 -23.71 2.05
N ALA A 267 6.52 -23.30 0.98
CA ALA A 267 7.92 -22.90 1.03
C ALA A 267 8.06 -21.54 1.71
N GLN A 268 8.88 -21.46 2.75
CA GLN A 268 9.02 -20.25 3.55
C GLN A 268 9.92 -19.20 2.89
N VAL A 269 9.56 -17.93 3.05
CA VAL A 269 10.48 -16.80 2.86
C VAL A 269 11.26 -16.64 4.16
N ARG A 270 12.58 -16.83 4.09
CA ARG A 270 13.47 -16.82 5.26
C ARG A 270 14.52 -15.73 5.16
N LEU A 271 14.75 -15.06 6.29
CA LEU A 271 15.84 -14.12 6.46
C LEU A 271 16.94 -14.76 7.32
N ASP A 272 18.18 -14.65 6.87
CA ASP A 272 19.36 -14.98 7.68
C ASP A 272 19.75 -13.76 8.51
N PHE A 273 19.87 -13.93 9.83
CA PHE A 273 20.03 -12.81 10.77
C PHE A 273 21.29 -11.94 10.52
N PRO A 274 22.46 -12.49 10.15
CA PRO A 274 23.62 -11.68 9.75
C PRO A 274 23.34 -10.75 8.56
N ASN A 275 22.35 -11.08 7.74
CA ASN A 275 21.91 -10.30 6.57
C ASN A 275 20.75 -9.35 6.90
N LEU A 276 20.33 -9.23 8.16
CA LEU A 276 19.38 -8.20 8.58
C LEU A 276 20.00 -6.81 8.36
N MET A 277 19.42 -6.06 7.43
CA MET A 277 19.78 -4.68 7.08
C MET A 277 18.67 -3.72 7.54
N HIS A 278 18.88 -2.42 7.28
CA HIS A 278 17.78 -1.46 7.34
C HIS A 278 16.67 -1.89 6.37
N THR A 279 15.42 -1.85 6.81
CA THR A 279 14.30 -2.45 6.08
C THR A 279 13.18 -1.44 5.90
N MET A 280 12.73 -1.27 4.66
CA MET A 280 11.59 -0.40 4.33
C MET A 280 10.40 -1.26 3.93
N PHE A 281 9.26 -1.07 4.61
CA PHE A 281 7.98 -1.67 4.24
C PHE A 281 7.15 -0.63 3.51
N ALA A 282 7.05 -0.75 2.18
CA ALA A 282 6.33 0.18 1.31
C ALA A 282 5.16 -0.51 0.60
N GLY A 283 4.08 0.22 0.38
CA GLY A 283 2.84 -0.27 -0.22
C GLY A 283 1.66 0.63 0.15
N ASP A 284 0.53 0.47 -0.53
CA ASP A 284 -0.67 1.27 -0.27
C ASP A 284 -1.33 0.93 1.08
N THR A 285 -2.27 1.77 1.50
CA THR A 285 -3.03 1.54 2.74
C THR A 285 -3.82 0.24 2.65
N GLY A 286 -3.72 -0.61 3.68
CA GLY A 286 -4.39 -1.91 3.71
C GLY A 286 -3.59 -3.09 3.12
N PHE A 287 -2.43 -2.86 2.50
CA PHE A 287 -1.63 -3.92 1.84
C PHE A 287 -0.71 -4.72 2.79
N GLY A 288 -0.92 -4.62 4.11
CA GLY A 288 -0.20 -5.45 5.08
C GLY A 288 1.22 -4.99 5.44
N LYS A 289 1.61 -3.73 5.17
CA LYS A 289 2.92 -3.16 5.56
C LYS A 289 3.26 -3.44 7.04
N SER A 290 2.37 -3.03 7.95
CA SER A 290 2.58 -3.18 9.40
C SER A 290 2.56 -4.64 9.82
N VAL A 291 1.78 -5.50 9.14
CA VAL A 291 1.74 -6.95 9.40
C VAL A 291 3.08 -7.59 9.03
N ALA A 292 3.65 -7.25 7.89
CA ALA A 292 4.97 -7.72 7.48
C ALA A 292 6.08 -7.25 8.44
N ALA A 293 6.03 -5.97 8.87
CA ALA A 293 6.97 -5.41 9.84
C ALA A 293 6.86 -6.10 11.21
N MET A 294 5.64 -6.27 11.73
CA MET A 294 5.36 -7.00 12.96
C MET A 294 5.89 -8.44 12.89
N ARG A 295 5.67 -9.13 11.76
CA ARG A 295 6.14 -10.50 11.55
C ARG A 295 7.66 -10.60 11.60
N MET A 296 8.37 -9.69 10.92
CA MET A 296 9.83 -9.63 10.97
C MET A 296 10.31 -9.38 12.40
N LEU A 297 9.75 -8.36 13.07
CA LEU A 297 10.16 -7.96 14.42
C LEU A 297 9.95 -9.08 15.43
N TYR A 298 8.76 -9.71 15.40
CA TYR A 298 8.40 -10.88 16.20
C TYR A 298 9.45 -11.99 16.08
N GLU A 299 9.78 -12.40 14.85
CA GLU A 299 10.72 -13.48 14.59
C GLU A 299 12.15 -13.12 15.01
N THR A 300 12.60 -11.89 14.75
CA THR A 300 13.93 -11.43 15.16
C THR A 300 14.07 -11.37 16.68
N THR A 301 13.06 -10.86 17.37
CA THR A 301 13.09 -10.74 18.84
C THR A 301 12.98 -12.10 19.51
N LEU A 302 12.09 -12.98 19.04
CA LEU A 302 11.92 -14.31 19.62
C LEU A 302 13.17 -15.20 19.44
N LYS A 303 13.81 -15.16 18.27
CA LYS A 303 14.90 -16.10 17.94
C LYS A 303 16.30 -15.57 18.26
N HIS A 304 16.47 -14.26 18.27
CA HIS A 304 17.78 -13.62 18.43
C HIS A 304 17.84 -12.64 19.61
N HIS A 305 16.76 -12.56 20.41
CA HIS A 305 16.67 -11.70 21.60
C HIS A 305 17.10 -10.25 21.29
N THR A 306 16.58 -9.71 20.19
CA THR A 306 16.83 -8.32 19.83
C THR A 306 16.15 -7.37 20.81
N ARG A 307 16.72 -6.16 20.92
CA ARG A 307 16.11 -5.04 21.62
C ARG A 307 15.34 -4.22 20.58
N SER A 308 14.02 -4.23 20.64
CA SER A 308 13.16 -3.60 19.62
C SER A 308 12.34 -2.47 20.23
N VAL A 309 12.35 -1.28 19.61
CA VAL A 309 11.45 -0.19 19.98
C VAL A 309 10.63 0.21 18.77
N VAL A 310 9.32 0.19 18.91
CA VAL A 310 8.37 0.57 17.86
C VAL A 310 7.82 1.94 18.18
N LEU A 311 7.99 2.86 17.25
CA LEU A 311 7.46 4.20 17.29
C LEU A 311 6.18 4.20 16.46
N ASP A 312 5.06 3.81 17.09
CA ASP A 312 3.76 3.62 16.44
C ASP A 312 3.00 4.95 16.39
N PHE A 313 2.76 5.51 15.21
CA PHE A 313 2.06 6.78 15.06
C PHE A 313 0.57 6.66 15.39
N GLY A 314 0.02 5.46 15.20
CA GLY A 314 -1.34 5.07 15.49
C GLY A 314 -1.44 4.19 16.73
N ALA A 315 -2.04 3.00 16.55
CA ALA A 315 -2.30 2.01 17.59
C ALA A 315 -2.25 0.56 17.07
N GLY A 316 -1.66 0.36 15.87
CA GLY A 316 -1.74 -0.91 15.15
C GLY A 316 -0.89 -2.02 15.77
N TRP A 317 0.19 -1.65 16.46
CA TRP A 317 1.16 -2.59 17.01
C TRP A 317 0.71 -3.21 18.33
N ARG A 318 -0.38 -2.72 18.95
CA ARG A 318 -0.93 -3.26 20.19
C ARG A 318 -1.23 -4.75 20.11
N SER A 319 -1.53 -5.27 18.93
CA SER A 319 -1.74 -6.71 18.69
C SER A 319 -0.56 -7.58 19.13
N MET A 320 0.67 -7.05 19.09
CA MET A 320 1.88 -7.73 19.53
C MET A 320 1.90 -8.04 21.03
N LEU A 321 1.12 -7.36 21.88
CA LEU A 321 1.06 -7.66 23.32
C LEU A 321 0.71 -9.12 23.62
N ASN A 322 0.02 -9.78 22.69
CA ASN A 322 -0.38 -11.19 22.79
C ASN A 322 0.48 -12.11 21.91
N ALA A 323 1.66 -11.66 21.47
CA ALA A 323 2.53 -12.45 20.62
C ALA A 323 3.05 -13.69 21.36
N PRO A 324 2.79 -14.92 20.85
CA PRO A 324 3.19 -16.14 21.53
C PRO A 324 4.71 -16.26 21.72
N GLY A 325 5.16 -16.68 22.90
CA GLY A 325 6.58 -16.85 23.20
C GLY A 325 7.35 -15.56 23.53
N LEU A 326 6.68 -14.41 23.50
CA LEU A 326 7.23 -13.12 23.95
C LEU A 326 6.53 -12.60 25.22
N GLU A 327 5.87 -13.48 25.98
CA GLU A 327 5.17 -13.12 27.20
C GLU A 327 6.15 -12.50 28.22
N GLY A 328 5.81 -11.32 28.74
CA GLY A 328 6.70 -10.58 29.66
C GLY A 328 7.89 -9.87 28.99
N HIS A 329 8.06 -10.02 27.68
CA HIS A 329 9.09 -9.35 26.88
C HIS A 329 8.53 -8.27 25.95
N ILE A 330 7.25 -7.94 26.09
CA ILE A 330 6.59 -6.87 25.34
C ILE A 330 5.99 -5.87 26.32
N ASP A 331 6.36 -4.60 26.16
CA ASP A 331 5.81 -3.47 26.89
C ASP A 331 5.13 -2.48 25.94
N ILE A 332 4.18 -1.72 26.48
CA ILE A 332 3.50 -0.64 25.76
C ILE A 332 3.52 0.61 26.61
N GLN A 333 3.88 1.73 25.98
CA GLN A 333 3.96 3.06 26.55
C GLN A 333 3.17 4.00 25.63
N GLN A 334 2.34 4.87 26.19
CA GLN A 334 1.31 5.59 25.42
C GLN A 334 1.52 7.11 25.55
N LEU A 335 1.50 7.83 24.42
CA LEU A 335 1.77 9.27 24.37
C LEU A 335 0.60 10.14 24.84
N TRP A 336 -0.27 9.63 25.71
CA TRP A 336 -1.32 10.44 26.33
C TRP A 336 -1.48 10.16 27.83
N PRO A 337 -1.93 11.15 28.61
CA PRO A 337 -1.76 11.12 30.06
C PRO A 337 -2.72 10.15 30.75
N ASP A 338 -3.95 10.03 30.26
CA ASP A 338 -4.99 9.18 30.83
C ASP A 338 -4.96 7.74 30.28
N ALA A 339 -3.84 7.35 29.67
CA ALA A 339 -3.65 6.02 29.13
C ALA A 339 -3.49 4.95 30.23
N VAL A 340 -3.60 3.67 29.86
CA VAL A 340 -3.38 2.56 30.81
C VAL A 340 -1.89 2.49 31.20
N ARG A 341 -1.02 2.81 30.26
CA ARG A 341 0.44 2.89 30.44
C ARG A 341 0.96 4.22 29.87
N PRO A 342 0.77 5.35 30.57
CA PRO A 342 1.21 6.64 30.05
C PRO A 342 2.74 6.70 30.02
N PHE A 343 3.31 7.11 28.89
CA PHE A 343 4.73 7.31 28.74
C PHE A 343 5.15 8.61 29.45
N ARG A 344 5.54 8.50 30.72
CA ARG A 344 6.03 9.63 31.52
C ARG A 344 7.48 9.90 31.17
N TRP A 345 7.79 11.00 30.49
CA TRP A 345 9.17 11.28 30.04
C TRP A 345 9.49 12.77 30.07
N ASN A 346 10.72 13.17 30.35
CA ASN A 346 11.17 14.55 30.20
C ASN A 346 12.03 14.69 28.92
N PRO A 347 11.50 15.28 27.83
CA PRO A 347 12.25 15.39 26.57
C PRO A 347 13.51 16.26 26.64
N LEU A 348 13.67 17.11 27.67
CA LEU A 348 14.87 17.94 27.88
C LEU A 348 15.94 17.28 28.76
N GLN A 349 15.60 16.19 29.46
CA GLN A 349 16.56 15.50 30.32
C GLN A 349 17.69 14.93 29.48
N ILE A 350 18.93 15.18 29.89
CA ILE A 350 20.12 14.65 29.22
C ILE A 350 20.16 13.13 29.39
N GLY A 351 20.43 12.43 28.29
CA GLY A 351 20.52 10.99 28.29
C GLY A 351 21.76 10.50 29.03
N ARG A 352 21.70 9.31 29.63
CA ARG A 352 22.74 8.83 30.56
C ARG A 352 24.14 8.70 29.96
N HIS A 353 24.23 8.46 28.65
CA HIS A 353 25.50 8.31 27.94
C HIS A 353 25.70 9.38 26.86
N ILE A 354 24.74 10.29 26.66
CA ILE A 354 24.80 11.30 25.62
C ILE A 354 25.33 12.59 26.25
N SER A 355 26.42 13.13 25.69
CA SER A 355 26.97 14.39 26.17
C SER A 355 25.92 15.52 26.09
N PRO A 356 25.77 16.35 27.15
CA PRO A 356 24.89 17.51 27.12
C PRO A 356 25.10 18.35 25.86
N GLU A 357 26.37 18.62 25.52
CA GLU A 357 26.79 19.42 24.36
C GLU A 357 26.24 18.92 23.02
N THR A 358 26.13 17.61 22.86
CA THR A 358 25.58 17.02 21.63
C THR A 358 24.06 17.10 21.64
N GLN A 359 23.44 16.72 22.76
CA GLN A 359 21.98 16.58 22.83
C GLN A 359 21.24 17.91 22.73
N TRP A 360 21.68 18.97 23.42
CA TRP A 360 20.93 20.24 23.41
C TRP A 360 20.89 20.87 22.01
N ARG A 361 21.97 20.74 21.23
CA ARG A 361 22.02 21.21 19.84
C ARG A 361 21.10 20.38 18.95
N ALA A 362 21.16 19.05 19.11
CA ALA A 362 20.33 18.13 18.35
C ALA A 362 18.84 18.29 18.65
N PHE A 363 18.46 18.64 19.88
CA PHE A 363 17.07 18.93 20.23
C PHE A 363 16.50 20.03 19.32
N ALA A 364 17.22 21.15 19.18
CA ALA A 364 16.76 22.24 18.33
C ALA A 364 16.75 21.87 16.82
N ASP A 365 17.65 20.99 16.38
CA ASP A 365 17.67 20.46 15.01
C ASP A 365 16.45 19.57 14.72
N VAL A 366 16.19 18.58 15.59
CA VAL A 366 15.09 17.63 15.44
C VAL A 366 13.76 18.33 15.63
N PHE A 367 13.60 19.10 16.70
CA PHE A 367 12.39 19.90 16.93
C PHE A 367 12.16 20.85 15.76
N GLY A 368 13.17 21.62 15.37
CA GLY A 368 13.07 22.63 14.31
C GLY A 368 12.77 22.07 12.93
N GLY A 369 13.31 20.90 12.58
CA GLY A 369 12.99 20.30 11.30
C GLY A 369 11.60 19.64 11.26
N ILE A 370 11.15 19.00 12.35
CA ILE A 370 9.83 18.34 12.39
C ILE A 370 8.71 19.37 12.43
N THR A 371 8.91 20.45 13.19
CA THR A 371 8.02 21.62 13.22
C THR A 371 8.01 22.43 11.92
N GLN A 372 8.93 22.16 10.99
CA GLN A 372 9.18 22.99 9.83
C GLN A 372 9.35 24.47 10.22
N LEU A 373 10.22 24.76 11.20
CA LEU A 373 10.58 26.14 11.53
C LEU A 373 11.17 26.80 10.27
N GLY A 374 10.32 27.53 9.54
CA GLY A 374 10.53 27.98 8.16
C GLY A 374 11.57 29.09 7.99
N VAL A 375 12.34 29.43 9.03
CA VAL A 375 13.37 30.47 8.95
C VAL A 375 14.60 30.04 9.74
N LYS A 376 15.81 30.13 9.15
CA LYS A 376 17.09 29.88 9.87
C LYS A 376 17.19 30.58 11.23
N ARG A 377 16.53 31.75 11.33
CA ARG A 377 16.45 32.54 12.57
C ARG A 377 15.67 31.83 13.69
N GLN A 378 14.56 31.14 13.40
CA GLN A 378 13.77 30.44 14.43
C GLN A 378 14.58 29.37 15.17
N LYS A 379 15.37 28.58 14.42
CA LYS A 379 16.28 27.59 15.02
C LYS A 379 17.32 28.24 15.93
N GLN A 380 17.94 29.35 15.49
CA GLN A 380 18.94 30.05 16.29
C GLN A 380 18.34 30.60 17.59
N GLU A 381 17.15 31.19 17.53
CA GLU A 381 16.47 31.72 18.71
C GLU A 381 16.09 30.60 19.70
N LEU A 382 15.70 29.43 19.21
CA LEU A 382 15.45 28.24 20.03
C LEU A 382 16.75 27.74 20.69
N LEU A 383 17.85 27.63 19.93
CA LEU A 383 19.17 27.25 20.45
C LEU A 383 19.63 28.20 21.55
N ASP A 384 19.56 29.52 21.32
CA ASP A 384 19.99 30.52 22.29
C ASP A 384 19.16 30.44 23.58
N SER A 385 17.84 30.23 23.44
CA SER A 385 16.93 30.13 24.59
C SER A 385 17.18 28.84 25.39
N LEU A 386 17.43 27.72 24.71
CA LEU A 386 17.77 26.45 25.34
C LEU A 386 19.15 26.51 26.03
N ARG A 387 20.15 27.13 25.39
CA ARG A 387 21.46 27.36 26.01
C ARG A 387 21.32 28.20 27.27
N LYS A 388 20.58 29.33 27.20
CA LYS A 388 20.33 30.18 28.36
C LYS A 388 19.72 29.39 29.52
N LEU A 389 18.71 28.57 29.24
CA LEU A 389 18.07 27.71 30.23
C LEU A 389 19.08 26.72 30.86
N TYR A 390 19.86 26.03 30.03
CA TYR A 390 20.76 24.98 30.49
C TYR A 390 21.99 25.52 31.23
N VAL A 391 22.54 26.66 30.80
CA VAL A 391 23.59 27.38 31.53
C VAL A 391 23.07 27.87 32.87
N GLY A 392 21.86 28.44 32.89
CA GLY A 392 21.22 28.96 34.11
C GLY A 392 20.94 27.89 35.18
N HIS A 393 20.92 26.61 34.80
CA HIS A 393 20.75 25.45 35.71
C HIS A 393 22.02 24.59 35.81
N GLY A 394 23.16 25.05 35.28
CA GLY A 394 24.43 24.35 35.37
C GLY A 394 24.48 22.99 34.66
N ILE A 395 23.60 22.73 33.69
CA ILE A 395 23.47 21.46 32.95
C ILE A 395 24.65 21.26 31.98
N LEU A 396 25.09 22.35 31.33
CA LEU A 396 26.25 22.33 30.43
C LEU A 396 27.55 22.39 31.25
N ILE A 397 27.91 21.29 31.91
CA ILE A 397 29.00 21.19 32.89
C ILE A 397 30.37 21.61 32.34
N ASP A 398 30.58 21.45 31.03
CA ASP A 398 31.83 21.83 30.37
C ASP A 398 31.80 23.23 29.74
N ASP A 399 30.66 23.93 29.79
CA ASP A 399 30.54 25.30 29.28
C ASP A 399 31.36 26.26 30.17
N PRO A 400 32.16 27.16 29.58
CA PRO A 400 32.93 28.14 30.34
C PRO A 400 32.10 29.00 31.30
N GLU A 401 30.87 29.38 30.92
CA GLU A 401 30.00 30.19 31.77
C GLU A 401 29.62 29.42 33.03
N VAL A 402 29.19 28.15 32.88
CA VAL A 402 28.86 27.26 34.01
C VAL A 402 30.08 27.01 34.89
N ARG A 403 31.27 26.79 34.31
CA ARG A 403 32.49 26.54 35.08
C ARG A 403 32.96 27.74 35.89
N SER A 404 32.72 28.95 35.37
CA SER A 404 33.07 30.20 36.04
C SER A 404 32.03 30.67 37.06
N ASP A 405 30.82 30.11 37.02
CA ASP A 405 29.73 30.46 37.91
C ASP A 405 30.03 30.08 39.37
N GLU A 406 29.72 30.99 40.30
CA GLU A 406 30.01 30.80 41.73
C GLU A 406 29.22 29.64 42.34
N GLN A 407 27.99 29.45 41.87
CA GLN A 407 27.09 28.38 42.30
C GLN A 407 27.32 27.15 41.42
N TRP A 408 27.04 27.24 40.13
CA TRP A 408 26.97 26.10 39.23
C TRP A 408 28.32 25.51 38.84
N GLY A 409 29.42 26.26 38.99
CA GLY A 409 30.80 25.80 38.79
C GLY A 409 31.28 24.82 39.86
N ARG A 410 30.41 24.49 40.82
CA ARG A 410 30.68 23.60 41.94
C ARG A 410 29.58 22.55 42.11
N VAL A 411 29.96 21.43 42.70
CA VAL A 411 29.03 20.39 43.17
C VAL A 411 28.20 20.95 44.32
N GLN A 412 26.87 20.90 44.20
CA GLN A 412 25.95 21.34 45.25
C GLN A 412 25.89 20.34 46.40
N SER A 413 25.46 20.81 47.58
CA SER A 413 25.21 19.93 48.72
C SER A 413 23.96 19.06 48.55
N GLY A 414 23.86 17.98 49.32
CA GLY A 414 22.68 17.11 49.32
C GLY A 414 22.76 16.04 48.24
N ASP A 415 21.69 15.90 47.46
CA ASP A 415 21.50 14.82 46.49
C ASP A 415 22.61 14.78 45.42
N GLU A 416 23.10 15.93 44.93
CA GLU A 416 24.23 15.98 43.98
C GLU A 416 25.50 15.37 44.57
N ALA A 417 25.92 15.84 45.76
CA ALA A 417 27.13 15.38 46.42
C ALA A 417 27.08 13.87 46.70
N ASN A 418 25.89 13.38 47.10
CA ASN A 418 25.64 11.98 47.36
C ASN A 418 25.67 11.13 46.09
N LEU A 419 25.06 11.62 44.99
CA LEU A 419 24.98 10.91 43.71
C LEU A 419 26.36 10.51 43.18
N ILE A 420 27.30 11.46 43.16
CA ILE A 420 28.66 11.22 42.65
C ILE A 420 29.67 10.90 43.76
N SER A 421 29.21 10.75 45.01
CA SER A 421 30.06 10.50 46.18
C SER A 421 31.23 11.50 46.32
N ARG A 422 30.97 12.79 46.08
CA ARG A 422 31.95 13.89 46.20
C ARG A 422 31.55 14.89 47.27
N ARG A 423 32.52 15.68 47.74
CA ARG A 423 32.26 16.76 48.69
C ARG A 423 31.57 17.94 48.00
N ALA A 424 30.53 18.48 48.62
CA ALA A 424 29.93 19.76 48.22
C ALA A 424 30.99 20.87 48.12
N GLY A 425 30.91 21.69 47.09
CA GLY A 425 31.85 22.76 46.78
C GLY A 425 33.05 22.35 45.92
N ALA A 426 33.20 21.05 45.59
CA ALA A 426 34.21 20.58 44.64
C ALA A 426 34.00 21.24 43.26
N LEU A 427 35.09 21.65 42.62
CA LEU A 427 35.06 22.27 41.29
C LEU A 427 34.69 21.24 40.23
N LEU A 428 33.83 21.60 39.28
CA LEU A 428 33.43 20.71 38.18
C LEU A 428 34.63 20.23 37.35
N GLY A 429 35.64 21.08 37.16
CA GLY A 429 36.86 20.72 36.42
C GLY A 429 37.73 19.64 37.08
N ALA A 430 37.49 19.31 38.34
CA ALA A 430 38.20 18.24 39.06
C ALA A 430 37.47 16.88 38.97
N LEU A 431 36.27 16.84 38.41
CA LEU A 431 35.46 15.63 38.26
C LEU A 431 35.93 14.82 37.04
N ASN A 432 35.81 13.49 37.14
CA ASN A 432 36.02 12.61 35.99
C ASN A 432 34.83 12.75 34.99
N SER A 433 34.91 12.13 33.82
CA SER A 433 33.85 12.24 32.81
C SER A 433 32.52 11.58 33.23
N GLU A 434 32.56 10.53 34.05
CA GLU A 434 31.37 9.80 34.51
C GLU A 434 30.60 10.61 35.56
N ASP A 435 31.30 11.16 36.57
CA ASP A 435 30.77 12.07 37.58
C ASP A 435 30.15 13.31 36.90
N ARG A 436 30.81 13.85 35.88
CA ARG A 436 30.28 14.98 35.08
C ARG A 436 29.00 14.58 34.35
N GLN A 437 28.98 13.44 33.69
CA GLN A 437 27.79 12.98 32.98
C GLN A 437 26.62 12.74 33.93
N ALA A 438 26.84 12.03 35.05
CA ALA A 438 25.82 11.77 36.06
C ALA A 438 25.23 13.06 36.63
N LEU A 439 26.08 14.06 36.86
CA LEU A 439 25.65 15.37 37.33
C LEU A 439 24.81 16.13 36.28
N GLY A 440 25.18 16.06 35.00
CA GLY A 440 24.43 16.69 33.91
C GLY A 440 23.05 16.07 33.73
N VAL A 441 22.96 14.74 33.84
CA VAL A 441 21.69 13.98 33.84
C VAL A 441 20.83 14.37 35.04
N TYR A 442 21.43 14.50 36.23
CA TYR A 442 20.72 14.90 37.45
C TYR A 442 20.15 16.32 37.35
N ARG A 443 20.98 17.32 37.00
CA ARG A 443 20.55 18.72 36.87
C ARG A 443 19.47 18.91 35.81
N SER A 444 19.59 18.21 34.68
CA SER A 444 18.60 18.28 33.61
C SER A 444 17.28 17.58 33.93
N ALA A 445 17.24 16.71 34.95
CA ALA A 445 15.99 16.10 35.39
C ALA A 445 15.04 17.10 36.07
N GLU A 446 15.56 18.25 36.53
CA GLU A 446 14.79 19.29 37.23
C GLU A 446 14.19 20.34 36.28
N VAL A 447 14.57 20.33 35.00
CA VAL A 447 14.15 21.31 33.99
C VAL A 447 13.40 20.60 32.86
N GLY A 448 12.32 21.18 32.36
CA GLY A 448 11.54 20.61 31.25
C GLY A 448 11.04 21.62 30.22
N LEU A 449 10.15 21.15 29.33
CA LEU A 449 9.65 21.93 28.20
C LEU A 449 8.91 23.21 28.62
N GLN A 450 8.27 23.20 29.79
CA GLN A 450 7.60 24.37 30.36
C GLN A 450 8.59 25.49 30.70
N ASP A 451 9.77 25.16 31.22
CA ASP A 451 10.80 26.14 31.56
C ASP A 451 11.42 26.76 30.30
N LEU A 452 11.59 25.95 29.25
CA LEU A 452 12.00 26.45 27.93
C LEU A 452 10.94 27.39 27.32
N TYR A 453 9.67 27.00 27.40
CA TYR A 453 8.55 27.84 26.94
C TYR A 453 8.56 29.19 27.65
N GLN A 454 8.72 29.18 28.98
CA GLN A 454 8.77 30.39 29.79
C GLN A 454 9.99 31.25 29.45
N THR A 455 11.16 30.64 29.23
CA THR A 455 12.38 31.34 28.80
C THR A 455 12.20 32.08 27.47
N ILE A 456 11.51 31.45 26.50
CA ILE A 456 11.21 32.05 25.20
C ILE A 456 10.18 33.17 25.34
N LYS A 457 9.15 32.97 26.18
CA LYS A 457 8.12 33.97 26.46
C LYS A 457 8.70 35.23 27.11
N GLU A 458 9.58 35.08 28.09
CA GLU A 458 10.29 36.21 28.71
C GLU A 458 11.14 36.96 27.69
N ARG A 459 11.81 36.24 26.78
CA ARG A 459 12.56 36.86 25.68
C ARG A 459 11.62 37.68 24.78
N LEU A 460 10.46 37.12 24.41
CA LEU A 460 9.44 37.81 23.61
C LEU A 460 8.96 39.12 24.26
N GLU A 461 8.73 39.13 25.58
CA GLU A 461 8.31 40.32 26.33
C GLU A 461 9.38 41.44 26.31
N THR A 462 10.66 41.09 26.13
CA THR A 462 11.75 42.08 26.02
C THR A 462 11.98 42.58 24.58
N VAL A 463 11.34 41.99 23.58
CA VAL A 463 11.51 42.39 22.18
C VAL A 463 10.86 43.76 21.95
N PRO A 464 11.58 44.74 21.36
CA PRO A 464 10.98 46.04 21.05
C PRO A 464 9.77 45.89 20.12
N PRO A 465 8.64 46.60 20.35
CA PRO A 465 7.43 46.48 19.53
C PRO A 465 7.61 46.75 18.02
N ARG A 466 8.74 47.36 17.64
CA ARG A 466 9.10 47.64 16.25
C ARG A 466 9.73 46.43 15.53
N ASP A 467 10.28 45.45 16.26
CA ASP A 467 10.87 44.24 15.67
C ASP A 467 9.79 43.16 15.51
N THR A 468 8.91 43.37 14.53
CA THR A 468 7.82 42.44 14.20
C THR A 468 8.36 41.10 13.68
N MET A 469 9.56 41.10 13.11
CA MET A 469 10.21 39.88 12.61
C MET A 469 10.61 38.95 13.77
N LEU A 470 11.32 39.46 14.77
CA LEU A 470 11.71 38.65 15.93
C LEU A 470 10.50 38.23 16.76
N THR A 471 9.52 39.13 16.88
CA THR A 471 8.23 38.84 17.54
C THR A 471 7.55 37.63 16.90
N GLY A 472 7.32 37.66 15.58
CA GLY A 472 6.70 36.54 14.87
C GLY A 472 7.53 35.25 14.88
N VAL A 473 8.86 35.36 14.95
CA VAL A 473 9.76 34.20 15.11
C VAL A 473 9.53 33.51 16.46
N LEU A 474 9.55 34.25 17.57
CA LEU A 474 9.37 33.68 18.90
C LEU A 474 7.93 33.19 19.13
N GLU A 475 6.93 33.93 18.65
CA GLU A 475 5.52 33.50 18.66
C GLU A 475 5.32 32.18 17.89
N GLY A 476 5.98 32.03 16.74
CA GLY A 476 5.97 30.79 15.96
C GLY A 476 6.54 29.60 16.73
N ILE A 477 7.64 29.80 17.46
CA ILE A 477 8.23 28.74 18.30
C ILE A 477 7.28 28.37 19.45
N LEU A 478 6.74 29.37 20.17
CA LEU A 478 5.79 29.15 21.26
C LEU A 478 4.54 28.40 20.78
N PHE A 479 4.00 28.78 19.61
CA PHE A 479 2.85 28.13 19.01
C PHE A 479 3.09 26.63 18.80
N ARG A 480 4.26 26.24 18.30
CA ARG A 480 4.64 24.84 18.09
C ARG A 480 4.89 24.08 19.39
N MET A 481 5.29 24.76 20.47
CA MET A 481 5.47 24.12 21.77
C MET A 481 4.16 23.88 22.51
N ASN A 482 3.10 24.65 22.23
CA ASN A 482 1.82 24.58 22.94
C ASN A 482 1.25 23.15 23.13
N PRO A 483 1.24 22.26 22.11
CA PRO A 483 0.70 20.90 22.27
C PRO A 483 1.42 20.06 23.34
N LEU A 484 2.67 20.39 23.66
CA LEU A 484 3.51 19.65 24.60
C LEU A 484 3.51 20.25 26.01
N VAL A 485 3.23 21.55 26.13
CA VAL A 485 3.34 22.30 27.41
C VAL A 485 1.99 22.74 27.98
N GLN A 486 0.87 22.41 27.31
CA GLN A 486 -0.47 22.75 27.77
C GLN A 486 -1.29 21.50 28.13
N GLY A 487 -2.32 21.71 28.95
CA GLY A 487 -3.27 20.67 29.34
C GLY A 487 -2.59 19.47 30.01
N ALA A 488 -3.12 18.28 29.80
CA ALA A 488 -2.61 17.06 30.43
C ALA A 488 -1.22 16.64 29.89
N ALA A 489 -0.87 16.99 28.65
CA ALA A 489 0.47 16.73 28.08
C ALA A 489 1.58 17.41 28.89
N SER A 490 1.33 18.62 29.40
CA SER A 490 2.28 19.34 30.27
C SER A 490 2.73 18.54 31.49
N THR A 491 1.82 17.75 32.08
CA THR A 491 2.10 16.93 33.25
C THR A 491 2.82 15.64 32.85
N GLN A 492 2.41 15.02 31.75
CA GLN A 492 3.05 13.81 31.24
C GLN A 492 4.50 14.05 30.80
N PHE A 493 4.83 15.25 30.30
CA PHE A 493 6.17 15.61 29.82
C PHE A 493 6.96 16.53 30.76
N ALA A 494 6.49 16.73 31.99
CA ALA A 494 7.15 17.55 33.01
C ALA A 494 8.51 16.95 33.46
N PRO A 495 9.40 17.73 34.09
CA PRO A 495 10.51 17.17 34.85
C PRO A 495 10.01 16.34 36.05
N GLY A 496 10.77 15.35 36.51
CA GLY A 496 10.36 14.49 37.63
C GLY A 496 11.23 13.26 37.85
N LYS A 497 11.22 12.71 39.06
CA LYS A 497 11.92 11.45 39.42
C LYS A 497 11.19 10.20 38.92
N ASP A 498 9.93 10.35 38.52
CA ASP A 498 9.03 9.34 37.99
C ASP A 498 9.14 9.16 36.46
N THR A 499 10.05 9.90 35.80
CA THR A 499 10.25 9.79 34.35
C THR A 499 10.89 8.45 33.98
N VAL A 500 10.40 7.90 32.87
CA VAL A 500 10.90 6.70 32.23
C VAL A 500 12.13 7.06 31.38
N PRO A 501 13.29 6.46 31.66
CA PRO A 501 14.49 6.60 30.83
C PRO A 501 14.29 5.86 29.50
N VAL A 502 14.31 6.59 28.39
CA VAL A 502 14.19 6.03 27.03
C VAL A 502 15.25 4.97 26.77
N GLU A 503 16.44 5.16 27.31
CA GLU A 503 17.59 4.28 27.12
C GLU A 503 17.41 2.89 27.73
N ASP A 504 16.43 2.70 28.61
CA ASP A 504 16.13 1.42 29.25
C ASP A 504 15.04 0.61 28.53
N MET A 505 14.39 1.20 27.53
CA MET A 505 13.31 0.53 26.78
C MET A 505 13.78 -0.78 26.14
N SER A 506 12.98 -1.84 26.31
CA SER A 506 13.23 -3.19 25.80
C SER A 506 14.50 -3.86 26.32
N LYS A 507 15.03 -3.45 27.47
CA LYS A 507 16.15 -4.13 28.11
C LYS A 507 15.71 -5.26 29.04
N PRO A 508 16.48 -6.36 29.14
CA PRO A 508 17.71 -6.64 28.39
C PRO A 508 17.45 -6.93 26.89
N TRP A 509 16.28 -7.46 26.55
CA TRP A 509 15.79 -7.67 25.19
C TRP A 509 14.25 -7.71 25.20
N GLY A 510 13.62 -7.56 24.04
CA GLY A 510 12.16 -7.54 23.92
C GLY A 510 11.65 -6.46 22.97
N VAL A 511 10.37 -6.15 23.06
CA VAL A 511 9.71 -5.09 22.27
C VAL A 511 9.08 -4.06 23.19
N THR A 512 9.31 -2.77 22.94
CA THR A 512 8.58 -1.67 23.59
C THR A 512 7.85 -0.92 22.49
N ILE A 513 6.54 -0.81 22.61
CA ILE A 513 5.71 -0.08 21.66
C ILE A 513 5.38 1.27 22.27
N ILE A 514 5.80 2.35 21.62
CA ILE A 514 5.40 3.71 21.95
C ILE A 514 4.23 4.08 21.06
N GLU A 515 3.04 4.06 21.64
CA GLU A 515 1.78 4.28 20.94
C GLU A 515 1.41 5.77 20.92
N GLY A 516 1.26 6.34 19.72
CA GLY A 516 0.89 7.74 19.52
C GLY A 516 -0.59 8.03 19.75
N GLY A 517 -1.49 7.14 19.33
CA GLY A 517 -2.94 7.30 19.50
C GLY A 517 -3.50 8.59 18.86
N MET A 518 -4.64 9.07 19.36
CA MET A 518 -5.38 10.23 18.82
C MET A 518 -5.23 11.52 19.65
N PHE A 519 -4.62 11.47 20.84
CA PHE A 519 -4.67 12.58 21.79
C PHE A 519 -3.72 13.74 21.44
N LEU A 520 -2.48 13.42 21.08
CA LEU A 520 -1.53 14.42 20.60
C LEU A 520 -1.81 14.72 19.13
N ASP A 521 -1.59 15.98 18.76
CA ASP A 521 -1.62 16.38 17.37
C ASP A 521 -0.52 15.66 16.57
N GLU A 522 -0.67 15.66 15.25
CA GLU A 522 0.24 15.00 14.33
C GLU A 522 1.69 15.44 14.56
N PHE A 523 1.86 16.72 14.85
CA PHE A 523 3.15 17.33 15.16
C PHE A 523 3.77 16.79 16.46
N GLY A 524 3.05 16.84 17.59
CA GLY A 524 3.58 16.40 18.89
C GLY A 524 3.99 14.92 18.84
N LYS A 525 3.21 14.09 18.14
CA LYS A 525 3.56 12.68 17.89
C LYS A 525 4.84 12.55 17.08
N ALA A 526 4.91 13.21 15.92
CA ALA A 526 6.09 13.14 15.06
C ALA A 526 7.37 13.58 15.81
N PHE A 527 7.28 14.66 16.59
CA PHE A 527 8.40 15.16 17.39
C PHE A 527 8.82 14.16 18.47
N LEU A 528 7.90 13.72 19.32
CA LEU A 528 8.24 12.84 20.44
C LEU A 528 8.76 11.48 19.97
N LEU A 529 8.13 10.89 18.94
CA LEU A 529 8.56 9.62 18.35
C LEU A 529 9.94 9.79 17.68
N GLY A 530 10.11 10.81 16.85
CA GLY A 530 11.40 11.11 16.20
C GLY A 530 12.52 11.39 17.20
N TRP A 531 12.22 12.16 18.26
CA TRP A 531 13.18 12.49 19.32
C TRP A 531 13.56 11.25 20.15
N THR A 532 12.59 10.38 20.43
CA THR A 532 12.84 9.08 21.08
C THR A 532 13.75 8.20 20.24
N GLY A 533 13.49 8.09 18.93
CA GLY A 533 14.33 7.33 18.01
C GLY A 533 15.76 7.87 17.93
N TRP A 534 15.93 9.20 17.88
CA TRP A 534 17.23 9.85 17.94
C TRP A 534 17.98 9.53 19.25
N HIS A 535 17.30 9.62 20.39
CA HIS A 535 17.86 9.32 21.71
C HIS A 535 18.35 7.86 21.81
N LEU A 536 17.52 6.90 21.40
CA LEU A 536 17.87 5.48 21.41
C LEU A 536 19.10 5.18 20.55
N TYR A 537 19.16 5.76 19.35
CA TYR A 537 20.31 5.60 18.47
C TYR A 537 21.58 6.21 19.07
N MET A 538 21.51 7.44 19.60
CA MET A 538 22.69 8.11 20.15
C MET A 538 23.20 7.47 21.44
N ASP A 539 22.31 6.90 22.27
CA ASP A 539 22.71 6.06 23.40
C ASP A 539 23.51 4.83 22.94
N MET A 540 23.07 4.15 21.87
CA MET A 540 23.83 3.04 21.28
C MET A 540 25.19 3.47 20.74
N VAL A 541 25.27 4.62 20.05
CA VAL A 541 26.53 5.18 19.56
C VAL A 541 27.49 5.43 20.72
N ALA A 542 27.04 6.14 21.76
CA ALA A 542 27.86 6.48 22.91
C ALA A 542 28.38 5.23 23.64
N ARG A 543 27.51 4.25 23.90
CA ARG A 543 27.90 2.99 24.54
C ARG A 543 28.94 2.22 23.74
N ARG A 544 28.78 2.16 22.42
CA ARG A 544 29.71 1.46 21.53
C ARG A 544 31.08 2.13 21.50
N VAL A 545 31.11 3.46 21.53
CA VAL A 545 32.36 4.25 21.60
C VAL A 545 33.05 4.05 22.95
N HIS A 546 32.30 3.92 24.03
CA HIS A 546 32.81 3.63 25.38
C HIS A 546 33.02 2.13 25.67
N GLU A 547 33.07 1.29 24.62
CA GLU A 547 33.36 -0.15 24.66
C GLU A 547 32.43 -1.03 25.52
N VAL A 548 31.17 -0.62 25.73
CA VAL A 548 30.14 -1.54 26.24
C VAL A 548 29.73 -2.46 25.09
N ARG A 549 30.15 -3.74 25.15
CA ARG A 549 30.07 -4.67 24.00
C ARG A 549 28.97 -5.72 24.07
N ASP A 550 28.24 -5.84 25.18
CA ASP A 550 27.28 -6.92 25.42
C ASP A 550 25.80 -6.51 25.23
N GLU A 551 25.55 -5.38 24.55
CA GLU A 551 24.19 -4.93 24.29
C GLU A 551 23.59 -5.67 23.07
N PRO A 552 22.35 -6.17 23.15
CA PRO A 552 21.68 -6.76 22.00
C PRO A 552 21.49 -5.79 20.84
N LEU A 553 21.32 -6.34 19.63
CA LEU A 553 21.04 -5.54 18.44
C LEU A 553 19.75 -4.73 18.65
N LEU A 554 19.86 -3.41 18.46
CA LEU A 554 18.74 -2.48 18.56
C LEU A 554 17.99 -2.41 17.23
N GLN A 555 16.67 -2.58 17.24
CA GLN A 555 15.78 -2.32 16.11
C GLN A 555 14.87 -1.15 16.47
N ILE A 556 14.87 -0.07 15.69
CA ILE A 556 13.96 1.06 15.86
C ILE A 556 13.01 1.09 14.67
N VAL A 557 11.74 0.80 14.90
CA VAL A 557 10.71 0.82 13.85
C VAL A 557 10.02 2.18 13.85
N TYR A 558 10.10 2.91 12.74
CA TYR A 558 9.34 4.14 12.53
C TYR A 558 8.07 3.82 11.73
N GLU A 559 6.92 3.78 12.39
CA GLU A 559 5.62 3.68 11.73
C GLU A 559 5.23 5.05 11.15
N GLU A 560 4.56 5.07 9.99
CA GLU A 560 4.29 6.31 9.22
C GLU A 560 5.54 7.20 9.08
N ALA A 561 6.68 6.59 8.73
CA ALA A 561 7.99 7.24 8.64
C ALA A 561 8.00 8.51 7.77
N ASN A 562 7.14 8.61 6.77
CA ASN A 562 6.89 9.81 5.96
C ASN A 562 6.49 11.02 6.81
N LYS A 563 5.77 10.84 7.92
CA LYS A 563 5.37 11.93 8.82
C LYS A 563 6.54 12.50 9.63
N ILE A 564 7.61 11.72 9.80
CA ILE A 564 8.80 12.10 10.58
C ILE A 564 9.92 12.59 9.64
N PHE A 565 10.06 11.97 8.47
CA PHE A 565 11.17 12.21 7.54
C PHE A 565 10.81 13.05 6.30
N SER A 566 9.56 13.49 6.13
CA SER A 566 9.16 14.32 4.97
C SER A 566 9.98 15.60 4.88
N LYS A 567 10.53 15.87 3.69
CA LYS A 567 11.08 17.19 3.34
C LYS A 567 9.93 18.17 3.10
N PRO A 568 10.08 19.46 3.45
CA PRO A 568 9.09 20.47 3.12
C PRO A 568 8.97 20.61 1.59
N GLU A 569 7.74 20.56 1.07
CA GLU A 569 7.40 21.01 -0.29
C GLU A 569 7.33 22.54 -0.30
N SER A 570 8.49 23.19 -0.35
CA SER A 570 8.56 24.63 -0.63
C SER A 570 9.84 24.93 -1.39
N GLY A 571 9.70 25.45 -2.62
CA GLY A 571 10.76 25.76 -3.57
C GLY A 571 11.66 26.93 -3.17
N ASP A 572 12.17 26.92 -1.95
CA ASP A 572 13.26 27.80 -1.53
C ASP A 572 14.54 26.95 -1.40
N GLU A 573 15.55 27.24 -2.21
CA GLU A 573 16.91 26.64 -2.17
C GLU A 573 17.70 27.06 -0.90
N GLY A 574 17.01 27.20 0.23
CA GLY A 574 17.47 27.84 1.45
C GLY A 574 17.78 26.89 2.61
N GLY A 575 18.30 25.68 2.38
CA GLY A 575 19.01 24.92 3.42
C GLY A 575 18.16 24.08 4.39
N GLY A 576 17.22 23.27 3.89
CA GLY A 576 16.53 22.21 4.62
C GLY A 576 17.40 20.97 4.95
N GLY A 577 18.66 21.17 5.36
CA GLY A 577 19.64 20.10 5.56
C GLY A 577 19.50 19.32 6.88
N GLY A 578 18.90 19.90 7.93
CA GLY A 578 19.06 19.41 9.31
C GLY A 578 18.57 17.97 9.57
N ILE A 579 17.29 17.67 9.29
CA ILE A 579 16.70 16.36 9.61
C ILE A 579 17.17 15.26 8.66
N ALA A 580 17.17 15.54 7.36
CA ALA A 580 17.58 14.56 6.36
C ALA A 580 19.07 14.18 6.54
N GLU A 581 19.92 15.11 6.98
CA GLU A 581 21.31 14.84 7.28
C GLU A 581 21.48 14.09 8.61
N GLN A 582 20.78 14.50 9.68
CA GLN A 582 20.88 13.83 10.98
C GLN A 582 20.34 12.40 10.94
N PHE A 583 19.12 12.18 10.44
CA PHE A 583 18.57 10.84 10.30
C PHE A 583 19.28 10.07 9.17
N GLY A 584 19.69 10.73 8.09
CA GLY A 584 20.48 10.11 7.03
C GLY A 584 21.81 9.52 7.54
N ALA A 585 22.48 10.19 8.47
CA ALA A 585 23.65 9.64 9.14
C ALA A 585 23.32 8.39 9.97
N GLN A 586 22.14 8.33 10.61
CA GLN A 586 21.69 7.14 11.34
C GLN A 586 21.58 5.94 10.39
N PHE A 587 20.86 6.07 9.26
CA PHE A 587 20.71 4.97 8.29
C PHE A 587 22.04 4.56 7.64
N ARG A 588 22.99 5.49 7.48
CA ARG A 588 24.31 5.20 6.90
C ARG A 588 25.21 4.45 7.87
N ASP A 589 25.25 4.86 9.13
CA ASP A 589 26.25 4.42 10.11
C ASP A 589 25.69 3.45 11.16
N GLY A 590 24.36 3.27 11.23
CA GLY A 590 23.67 2.49 12.26
C GLY A 590 24.17 1.06 12.43
N ARG A 591 24.56 0.43 11.33
CA ARG A 591 25.14 -0.92 11.35
C ARG A 591 26.42 -1.02 12.18
N LYS A 592 27.27 0.02 12.18
CA LYS A 592 28.54 0.07 12.94
C LYS A 592 28.28 0.03 14.45
N TYR A 593 27.14 0.56 14.88
CA TYR A 593 26.77 0.71 16.29
C TYR A 593 25.79 -0.36 16.77
N GLY A 594 25.45 -1.35 15.94
CA GLY A 594 24.52 -2.41 16.32
C GLY A 594 23.04 -1.97 16.29
N ALA A 595 22.71 -0.94 15.52
CA ALA A 595 21.33 -0.48 15.30
C ALA A 595 20.81 -0.88 13.90
N ARG A 596 19.51 -1.14 13.81
CA ARG A 596 18.73 -1.38 12.59
C ARG A 596 17.46 -0.53 12.64
N PHE A 597 16.98 -0.16 11.46
CA PHE A 597 15.84 0.73 11.27
C PHE A 597 14.86 0.05 10.33
#